data_AF-A0A2P4XL15-F1
#
_entry.id   AF-A0A2P4XL15-F1
#
_cell.length_a   1.000
_cell.length_b   1.000
_cell.length_c   1.000
_cell.angle_alpha   90.00
_cell.angle_beta   90.00
_cell.angle_gamma   90.00
#
_symmetry.space_group_name_H-M   'P 1'
#
loop_
_entity.id
_entity.type
_entity.pdbx_description
1 polymer ?
#
loop_
_entity_poly.entity_id
_entity_poly.type
_entity_poly.pdbx_seq_one_letter_code
_entity_poly.pdbx_strand_id
1 'polypeptide(L)'
;MGRARKRTMDMIRLVKGLSRNGGMRRPSWVSMVDRFPPPPVPRQDRDKLPVITFPQDRLAELYLKQREGMVDGQTAYEFADEQLTLIEHGIPEEDAFNMLIEKYDQVESHRFLEKFSQMRGIEFADPAEYNDFADPAEYNDIEKGWVEAESRAIKEAMRLEHEEEEALRNM
;
A
#
# COMPACT_ATOMS: atom_id res chain seq x y z
N MET A 1 42.85 -21.00 4.52
CA MET A 1 42.28 -20.02 5.48
C MET A 1 40.86 -20.44 5.84
N GLY A 2 40.70 -21.25 6.90
CA GLY A 2 39.39 -21.78 7.30
C GLY A 2 38.50 -20.66 7.86
N ARG A 3 37.34 -20.44 7.24
CA ARG A 3 36.30 -19.53 7.75
C ARG A 3 35.97 -19.92 9.19
N ALA A 4 36.09 -18.97 10.12
CA ALA A 4 35.61 -19.12 11.48
C ALA A 4 34.11 -19.47 11.43
N ARG A 5 33.76 -20.75 11.60
CA ARG A 5 32.39 -21.14 11.89
C ARG A 5 32.07 -20.52 13.24
N LYS A 6 31.31 -19.43 13.27
CA LYS A 6 30.57 -19.02 14.46
C LYS A 6 29.64 -20.19 14.79
N ARG A 7 30.11 -21.15 15.57
CA ARG A 7 29.24 -22.03 16.33
C ARG A 7 28.57 -21.12 17.35
N THR A 8 27.47 -20.49 16.96
CA THR A 8 26.51 -19.93 17.90
C THR A 8 26.01 -21.10 18.73
N MET A 9 26.74 -21.39 19.80
CA MET A 9 26.36 -22.39 20.76
C MET A 9 25.10 -21.87 21.43
N ASP A 10 24.05 -22.69 21.47
CA ASP A 10 22.81 -22.35 22.15
C ASP A 10 23.11 -21.96 23.61
N MET A 11 23.00 -20.65 23.90
CA MET A 11 23.40 -20.08 25.19
C MET A 11 22.67 -20.75 26.35
N ILE A 12 21.43 -21.20 26.11
CA ILE A 12 20.61 -21.89 27.10
C ILE A 12 21.26 -23.23 27.46
N ARG A 13 21.77 -23.98 26.47
CA ARG A 13 22.49 -25.24 26.71
C ARG A 13 23.80 -25.01 27.45
N LEU A 14 24.53 -23.96 27.11
CA LEU A 14 25.79 -23.62 27.77
C LEU A 14 25.58 -23.28 29.26
N VAL A 15 24.62 -22.42 29.57
CA VAL A 15 24.30 -22.02 30.95
C VAL A 15 23.76 -23.21 31.77
N LYS A 16 22.91 -24.06 31.19
CA LYS A 16 22.43 -25.29 31.84
C LYS A 16 23.58 -26.25 32.12
N GLY A 17 24.52 -26.41 31.19
CA GLY A 17 25.72 -27.24 31.35
C GLY A 17 26.63 -26.73 32.47
N LEU A 18 26.92 -25.43 32.49
CA LEU A 18 27.74 -24.81 33.54
C LEU A 18 27.09 -24.90 34.93
N SER A 19 25.77 -24.70 35.00
CA SER A 19 25.02 -24.84 36.27
C SER A 19 25.03 -26.29 36.78
N ARG A 20 24.90 -27.27 35.88
CA ARG A 20 24.93 -28.69 36.23
C ARG A 20 26.30 -29.17 36.71
N ASN A 21 27.36 -28.63 36.14
CA ASN A 21 28.74 -28.99 36.49
C ASN A 21 29.29 -28.20 37.69
N GLY A 22 28.46 -27.37 38.34
CA GLY A 22 28.88 -26.54 39.47
C GLY A 22 29.78 -25.36 39.09
N GLY A 23 29.95 -25.07 37.80
CA GLY A 23 30.74 -23.93 37.31
C GLY A 23 30.04 -22.58 37.48
N MET A 24 28.73 -22.58 37.76
CA MET A 24 27.97 -21.39 38.12
C MET A 24 26.74 -21.72 38.97
N ARG A 25 26.23 -20.73 39.71
CA ARG A 25 24.91 -20.82 40.35
C ARG A 25 23.83 -20.76 39.29
N ARG A 26 22.83 -21.65 39.36
CA ARG A 26 21.69 -21.69 38.44
C ARG A 26 20.95 -20.34 38.43
N PRO A 27 20.88 -19.63 37.28
CA PRO A 27 20.13 -18.39 37.18
C PRO A 27 18.62 -18.63 37.33
N SER A 28 17.91 -17.64 37.88
CA SER A 28 16.46 -17.71 38.14
C SER A 28 15.64 -17.95 36.87
N TRP A 29 16.03 -17.32 35.76
CA TRP A 29 15.35 -17.41 34.46
C TRP A 29 15.43 -18.80 33.81
N VAL A 30 16.37 -19.66 34.19
CA VAL A 30 16.51 -21.00 33.59
C VAL A 30 15.25 -21.84 33.78
N SER A 31 14.62 -21.72 34.96
CA SER A 31 13.35 -22.40 35.26
C SER A 31 12.20 -21.96 34.34
N MET A 32 12.20 -20.69 33.94
CA MET A 32 11.20 -20.12 33.03
C MET A 32 11.41 -20.63 31.60
N VAL A 33 12.66 -20.76 31.16
CA VAL A 33 13.01 -21.30 29.83
C VAL A 33 12.77 -22.80 29.73
N ASP A 34 12.90 -23.56 30.83
CA ASP A 34 12.49 -24.97 30.85
C ASP A 34 10.98 -25.14 30.69
N ARG A 35 10.20 -24.22 31.26
CA ARG A 35 8.73 -24.23 31.16
C ARG A 35 8.23 -23.75 29.80
N PHE A 36 8.92 -22.76 29.22
CA PHE A 36 8.61 -22.16 27.93
C PHE A 36 9.86 -22.17 27.05
N PRO A 37 10.18 -23.31 26.41
CA PRO A 37 11.34 -23.38 25.54
C PRO A 37 11.17 -22.42 24.36
N PRO A 38 12.26 -21.80 23.86
CA PRO A 38 12.18 -20.95 22.68
C PRO A 38 11.68 -21.77 21.48
N PRO A 39 10.94 -21.14 20.54
CA PRO A 39 10.48 -21.82 19.35
C PRO A 39 11.68 -22.34 18.54
N PRO A 40 11.54 -23.49 17.87
CA PRO A 40 12.60 -24.00 17.00
C PRO A 40 12.85 -23.00 15.88
N VAL A 41 14.13 -22.70 15.61
CA VAL A 41 14.50 -21.88 14.46
C VAL A 41 14.09 -22.63 13.18
N PRO A 42 13.32 -22.00 12.28
CA PRO A 42 12.98 -22.60 10.99
C PRO A 42 14.26 -23.02 10.26
N ARG A 43 14.22 -24.17 9.58
CA ARG A 43 15.36 -24.63 8.76
C ARG A 43 15.67 -23.54 7.73
N GLN A 44 16.91 -23.05 7.76
CA GLN A 44 17.41 -22.06 6.78
C GLN A 44 17.64 -22.67 5.40
N ASP A 45 17.51 -24.00 5.25
CA ASP A 45 17.72 -24.75 3.99
C ASP A 45 16.77 -24.32 2.84
N ARG A 46 15.80 -23.44 3.11
CA ARG A 46 15.03 -22.72 2.09
C ARG A 46 15.60 -21.31 1.96
N ASP A 47 16.68 -21.18 1.20
CA ASP A 47 17.44 -19.93 0.97
C ASP A 47 16.64 -18.79 0.31
N LYS A 48 15.35 -18.97 0.01
CA LYS A 48 14.49 -17.93 -0.57
C LYS A 48 13.20 -17.81 0.22
N LEU A 49 13.01 -16.65 0.84
CA LEU A 49 11.71 -16.25 1.35
C LEU A 49 10.71 -16.27 0.17
N PRO A 50 9.54 -16.92 0.31
CA PRO A 50 8.55 -16.90 -0.74
C PRO A 50 8.06 -15.45 -0.96
N VAL A 51 7.96 -15.04 -2.22
CA VAL A 51 7.31 -13.78 -2.58
C VAL A 51 5.82 -14.07 -2.59
N ILE A 52 5.07 -13.34 -1.76
CA ILE A 52 3.60 -13.38 -1.78
C ILE A 52 3.16 -12.41 -2.86
N THR A 53 2.37 -12.90 -3.81
CA THR A 53 1.85 -12.13 -4.95
C THR A 53 0.36 -12.40 -5.07
N PHE A 54 -0.42 -11.36 -5.31
CA PHE A 54 -1.86 -11.47 -5.52
C PHE A 54 -2.24 -11.10 -6.96
N PRO A 55 -3.35 -11.64 -7.49
CA PRO A 55 -3.85 -11.26 -8.82
C PRO A 55 -4.13 -9.77 -8.95
N GLN A 56 -4.63 -9.13 -7.90
CA GLN A 56 -4.89 -7.69 -7.88
C GLN A 56 -3.63 -6.84 -8.02
N ASP A 57 -2.45 -7.35 -7.63
CA ASP A 57 -1.18 -6.61 -7.77
C ASP A 57 -0.91 -6.28 -9.25
N ARG A 58 -1.19 -7.25 -10.14
CA ARG A 58 -1.05 -7.04 -11.59
C ARG A 58 -2.04 -6.00 -12.11
N LEU A 59 -3.30 -6.06 -11.67
CA LEU A 59 -4.36 -5.16 -12.14
C LEU A 59 -4.11 -3.73 -11.64
N ALA A 60 -3.70 -3.57 -10.39
CA ALA A 60 -3.33 -2.28 -9.81
C ALA A 60 -2.11 -1.67 -10.52
N GLU A 61 -1.08 -2.47 -10.83
CA GLU A 61 0.07 -2.00 -11.60
C GLU A 61 -0.31 -1.54 -13.02
N LEU A 62 -1.22 -2.25 -13.69
CA LEU A 62 -1.72 -1.86 -15.01
C LEU A 62 -2.49 -0.55 -14.93
N TYR A 63 -3.37 -0.41 -13.94
CA TYR A 63 -4.12 0.81 -13.70
C TYR A 63 -3.20 2.03 -13.47
N LEU A 64 -2.19 1.88 -12.60
CA LEU A 64 -1.22 2.93 -12.31
C LEU A 64 -0.37 3.32 -13.54
N LYS A 65 0.05 2.33 -14.34
CA LYS A 65 0.82 2.58 -15.58
C LYS A 65 0.03 3.39 -16.59
N GLN A 66 -1.27 3.13 -16.71
CA GLN A 66 -2.13 3.83 -17.66
C GLN A 66 -2.43 5.28 -17.23
N ARG A 67 -2.34 5.58 -15.92
CA ARG A 67 -2.60 6.89 -15.33
C ARG A 67 -1.34 7.69 -14.97
N GLU A 68 -0.18 7.30 -15.51
CA GLU A 68 1.13 7.97 -15.30
C GLU A 68 1.50 8.17 -13.81
N GLY A 69 1.01 7.30 -12.90
CA GLY A 69 1.34 7.37 -11.47
C GLY A 69 0.74 8.57 -10.69
N MET A 70 -0.17 9.34 -11.29
CA MET A 70 -0.86 10.48 -10.66
C MET A 70 -1.97 10.05 -9.67
N VAL A 71 -2.08 8.76 -9.38
CA VAL A 71 -3.18 8.17 -8.61
C VAL A 71 -2.64 7.52 -7.35
N ASP A 72 -3.38 7.67 -6.25
CA ASP A 72 -3.04 7.02 -4.99
C ASP A 72 -3.06 5.49 -5.11
N GLY A 73 -2.07 4.83 -4.50
CA GLY A 73 -1.98 3.36 -4.51
C GLY A 73 -3.21 2.70 -3.91
N GLN A 74 -3.83 3.32 -2.89
CA GLN A 74 -5.07 2.81 -2.31
C GLN A 74 -6.23 2.76 -3.33
N THR A 75 -6.43 3.85 -4.09
CA THR A 75 -7.46 3.89 -5.14
C THR A 75 -7.18 2.85 -6.23
N ALA A 76 -5.91 2.60 -6.56
CA ALA A 76 -5.54 1.58 -7.54
C ALA A 76 -5.87 0.15 -7.07
N TYR A 77 -5.68 -0.16 -5.77
CA TYR A 77 -6.08 -1.47 -5.22
C TYR A 77 -7.60 -1.63 -5.14
N GLU A 78 -8.34 -0.58 -4.79
CA GLU A 78 -9.80 -0.61 -4.78
C GLU A 78 -10.36 -0.84 -6.21
N PHE A 79 -9.78 -0.17 -7.21
CA PHE A 79 -10.11 -0.43 -8.62
C PHE A 79 -9.81 -1.89 -9.00
N ALA A 80 -8.64 -2.40 -8.62
CA ALA A 80 -8.22 -3.76 -8.94
C ALA A 80 -9.12 -4.82 -8.29
N ASP A 81 -9.58 -4.61 -7.06
CA ASP A 81 -10.49 -5.52 -6.36
C ASP A 81 -11.89 -5.54 -7.02
N GLU A 82 -12.42 -4.36 -7.39
CA GLU A 82 -13.69 -4.28 -8.13
C GLU A 82 -13.57 -4.91 -9.52
N GLN A 83 -12.46 -4.66 -10.23
CA GLN A 83 -12.20 -5.26 -11.54
C GLN A 83 -12.10 -6.78 -11.44
N LEU A 84 -11.38 -7.28 -10.43
CA LEU A 84 -11.27 -8.72 -10.16
C LEU A 84 -12.64 -9.33 -9.87
N THR A 85 -13.50 -8.63 -9.11
CA THR A 85 -14.86 -9.06 -8.84
C THR A 85 -15.66 -9.21 -10.15
N LEU A 86 -15.60 -8.24 -11.07
CA LEU A 86 -16.29 -8.33 -12.37
C LEU A 86 -15.76 -9.49 -13.22
N ILE A 87 -14.45 -9.72 -13.20
CA ILE A 87 -13.81 -10.85 -13.89
C ILE A 87 -14.29 -12.19 -13.32
N GLU A 88 -14.43 -12.30 -12.01
CA GLU A 88 -14.99 -13.51 -11.35
C GLU A 88 -16.45 -13.77 -11.76
N HIS A 89 -17.21 -12.73 -12.09
CA HIS A 89 -18.58 -12.85 -12.62
C HIS A 89 -18.63 -13.20 -14.12
N GLY A 90 -17.48 -13.39 -14.77
CA GLY A 90 -17.37 -13.82 -16.16
C GLY A 90 -17.26 -12.69 -17.17
N ILE A 91 -17.02 -11.45 -16.72
CA ILE A 91 -16.80 -10.30 -17.61
C ILE A 91 -15.32 -10.30 -18.06
N PRO A 92 -15.02 -10.10 -19.36
CA PRO A 92 -13.64 -9.97 -19.84
C PRO A 92 -12.88 -8.82 -19.15
N GLU A 93 -11.55 -8.96 -19.02
CA GLU A 93 -10.66 -7.98 -18.35
C GLU A 93 -10.81 -6.56 -18.93
N GLU A 94 -10.89 -6.45 -20.26
CA GLU A 94 -11.05 -5.17 -20.98
C GLU A 94 -12.41 -4.53 -20.74
N ASP A 95 -13.48 -5.32 -20.75
CA ASP A 95 -14.84 -4.83 -20.51
C ASP A 95 -15.02 -4.40 -19.05
N ALA A 96 -14.49 -5.18 -18.10
CA ALA A 96 -14.48 -4.84 -16.69
C ALA A 96 -13.72 -3.53 -16.42
N PHE A 97 -12.61 -3.32 -17.11
CA PHE A 97 -11.85 -2.07 -17.05
C PHE A 97 -12.69 -0.89 -17.53
N ASN A 98 -13.29 -1.00 -18.72
CA ASN A 98 -14.08 0.07 -19.33
C ASN A 98 -15.33 0.41 -18.50
N MET A 99 -15.94 -0.56 -17.83
CA MET A 99 -17.09 -0.33 -16.95
C MET A 99 -16.71 0.46 -15.69
N LEU A 100 -15.49 0.31 -15.18
CA LEU A 100 -15.05 0.93 -13.94
C LEU A 100 -14.36 2.28 -14.16
N ILE A 101 -13.81 2.53 -15.35
CA ILE A 101 -12.98 3.71 -15.59
C ILE A 101 -13.74 5.03 -15.37
N GLU A 102 -14.99 5.12 -15.83
CA GLU A 102 -15.83 6.31 -15.68
C GLU A 102 -16.17 6.58 -14.21
N LYS A 103 -16.46 5.50 -13.45
CA LYS A 103 -16.72 5.59 -12.01
C LYS A 103 -15.48 6.09 -11.27
N TYR A 104 -14.31 5.56 -11.59
CA TYR A 104 -13.08 5.89 -10.89
C TYR A 104 -12.48 7.23 -11.31
N ASP A 105 -12.77 7.75 -12.50
CA ASP A 105 -12.44 9.13 -12.88
C ASP A 105 -13.06 10.16 -11.91
N GLN A 106 -14.31 9.92 -11.48
CA GLN A 106 -14.99 10.76 -10.49
C GLN A 106 -14.43 10.57 -9.08
N VAL A 107 -14.21 9.33 -8.65
CA VAL A 107 -13.64 9.05 -7.32
C VAL A 107 -12.23 9.63 -7.19
N GLU A 108 -11.44 9.56 -8.26
CA GLU A 108 -10.09 10.12 -8.29
C GLU A 108 -10.08 11.64 -8.21
N SER A 109 -10.97 12.33 -8.94
CA SER A 109 -11.03 13.79 -8.91
C SER A 109 -11.40 14.31 -7.52
N HIS A 110 -12.41 13.71 -6.88
CA HIS A 110 -12.79 14.05 -5.51
C HIS A 110 -11.67 13.78 -4.50
N ARG A 111 -11.09 12.58 -4.50
CA ARG A 111 -9.99 12.23 -3.57
C ARG A 111 -8.74 13.09 -3.80
N PHE A 112 -8.46 13.46 -5.04
CA PHE A 112 -7.34 14.33 -5.37
C PHE A 112 -7.56 15.74 -4.81
N LEU A 113 -8.73 16.34 -5.03
CA LEU A 113 -9.04 17.68 -4.52
C LEU A 113 -9.11 17.72 -2.99
N GLU A 114 -9.63 16.67 -2.35
CA GLU A 114 -9.65 16.55 -0.90
C GLU A 114 -8.22 16.51 -0.32
N LYS A 115 -7.32 15.71 -0.90
CA LYS A 115 -5.91 15.68 -0.46
C LYS A 115 -5.17 16.98 -0.79
N PHE A 116 -5.41 17.56 -1.95
CA PHE A 116 -4.77 18.79 -2.39
C PHE A 116 -5.15 19.98 -1.52
N SER A 117 -6.43 20.12 -1.18
CA SER A 117 -6.95 21.16 -0.29
C SER A 117 -6.39 21.03 1.13
N GLN A 118 -6.37 19.82 1.70
CA GLN A 118 -5.73 19.53 2.98
C GLN A 118 -4.25 19.92 2.99
N MET A 119 -3.49 19.61 1.92
CA MET A 119 -2.09 20.03 1.78
C MET A 119 -1.92 21.56 1.76
N ARG A 120 -2.89 22.29 1.21
CA ARG A 120 -2.89 23.76 1.18
C ARG A 120 -3.45 24.40 2.45
N GLY A 121 -3.92 23.60 3.42
CA GLY A 121 -4.55 24.09 4.64
C GLY A 121 -5.92 24.75 4.42
N ILE A 122 -6.59 24.38 3.33
CA ILE A 122 -7.92 24.87 2.96
C ILE A 122 -8.90 23.72 3.24
N GLU A 123 -9.97 23.97 4.01
CA GLU A 123 -11.05 22.99 4.18
C GLU A 123 -11.87 22.94 2.88
N PHE A 124 -11.78 21.83 2.16
CA PHE A 124 -12.68 21.55 1.05
C PHE A 124 -14.05 21.22 1.63
N ALA A 125 -15.05 22.04 1.31
CA ALA A 125 -16.40 21.86 1.80
C ALA A 125 -16.94 20.50 1.33
N ASP A 126 -17.49 19.71 2.24
CA ASP A 126 -18.12 18.43 1.91
C ASP A 126 -19.40 18.71 1.10
N PRO A 127 -19.52 18.23 -0.16
CA PRO A 127 -20.70 18.47 -0.99
C PRO A 127 -22.02 18.03 -0.34
N ALA A 128 -21.95 17.10 0.62
CA ALA A 128 -23.11 16.62 1.37
C ALA A 128 -23.72 17.69 2.31
N GLU A 129 -22.96 18.72 2.72
CA GLU A 129 -23.38 19.70 3.73
C GLU A 129 -24.31 20.80 3.16
N TYR A 130 -24.34 20.99 1.83
CA TYR A 130 -25.14 22.04 1.16
C TYR A 130 -26.49 21.56 0.57
N ASN A 131 -26.90 20.32 0.86
CA ASN A 131 -28.01 19.63 0.17
C ASN A 131 -29.44 19.91 0.71
N ASP A 132 -29.65 20.91 1.56
CA ASP A 132 -30.98 21.13 2.16
C ASP A 132 -31.95 21.99 1.31
N PHE A 133 -31.49 22.68 0.24
CA PHE A 133 -32.33 23.68 -0.46
C PHE A 133 -32.25 23.75 -1.99
N ALA A 134 -31.44 22.92 -2.67
CA ALA A 134 -31.35 22.89 -4.13
C ALA A 134 -31.70 21.49 -4.67
N ASP A 135 -32.32 21.41 -5.85
CA ASP A 135 -32.60 20.14 -6.52
C ASP A 135 -31.28 19.36 -6.70
N PRO A 136 -31.08 18.23 -6.00
CA PRO A 136 -29.78 17.56 -5.94
C PRO A 136 -29.29 17.12 -7.32
N ALA A 137 -30.18 16.92 -8.30
CA ALA A 137 -29.79 16.41 -9.60
C ALA A 137 -29.03 17.44 -10.48
N GLU A 138 -29.42 18.72 -10.46
CA GLU A 138 -28.80 19.75 -11.34
C GLU A 138 -27.49 20.31 -10.77
N TYR A 139 -27.36 20.40 -9.44
CA TYR A 139 -26.14 20.90 -8.80
C TYR A 139 -25.00 19.88 -8.91
N ASN A 140 -25.32 18.59 -8.77
CA ASN A 140 -24.36 17.49 -8.89
C ASN A 140 -23.69 17.42 -10.27
N ASP A 141 -24.40 17.72 -11.36
CA ASP A 141 -23.82 17.62 -12.71
C ASP A 141 -22.88 18.78 -13.04
N ILE A 142 -23.21 19.99 -12.59
CA ILE A 142 -22.35 21.17 -12.76
C ILE A 142 -21.12 21.03 -11.87
N GLU A 143 -21.29 20.68 -10.59
CA GLU A 143 -20.20 20.48 -9.64
C GLU A 143 -19.24 19.38 -10.08
N LYS A 144 -19.75 18.23 -10.55
CA LYS A 144 -18.91 17.17 -11.13
C LYS A 144 -18.06 17.68 -12.30
N GLY A 145 -18.66 18.47 -13.20
CA GLY A 145 -17.94 19.07 -14.32
C GLY A 145 -16.81 20.01 -13.87
N TRP A 146 -17.05 20.81 -12.83
CA TRP A 146 -16.03 21.69 -12.25
C TRP A 146 -14.92 20.91 -11.53
N VAL A 147 -15.27 19.94 -10.69
CA VAL A 147 -14.33 19.07 -9.96
C VAL A 147 -13.41 18.30 -10.92
N GLU A 148 -13.98 17.76 -12.01
CA GLU A 148 -13.19 17.10 -13.05
C GLU A 148 -12.28 18.08 -13.80
N ALA A 149 -12.78 19.25 -14.18
CA ALA A 149 -11.99 20.25 -14.90
C ALA A 149 -10.84 20.79 -14.04
N GLU A 150 -11.11 21.10 -12.77
CA GLU A 150 -10.13 21.62 -11.83
C GLU A 150 -9.07 20.56 -11.47
N SER A 151 -9.50 19.33 -11.16
CA SER A 151 -8.55 18.24 -10.88
C SER A 151 -7.66 17.93 -12.09
N ARG A 152 -8.20 17.93 -13.33
CA ARG A 152 -7.40 17.75 -14.55
C ARG A 152 -6.40 18.88 -14.73
N ALA A 153 -6.83 20.14 -14.58
CA ALA A 153 -5.94 21.29 -14.73
C ALA A 153 -4.80 21.28 -13.70
N ILE A 154 -5.09 20.92 -12.44
CA ILE A 154 -4.06 20.84 -11.40
C ILE A 154 -3.11 19.67 -11.65
N LYS A 155 -3.63 18.48 -12.02
CA LYS A 155 -2.79 17.32 -12.36
C LYS A 155 -1.85 17.62 -13.54
N GLU A 156 -2.36 18.30 -14.57
CA GLU A 156 -1.56 18.71 -15.73
C GLU A 156 -0.48 19.73 -15.34
N ALA A 157 -0.81 20.71 -14.51
CA ALA A 157 0.16 21.68 -14.00
C ALA A 157 1.28 20.98 -13.19
N MET A 158 0.93 20.05 -12.29
CA MET A 158 1.92 19.27 -11.54
C MET A 158 2.80 18.41 -12.46
N ARG A 159 2.23 17.87 -13.55
CA ARG A 159 3.01 17.09 -14.52
C ARG A 159 4.08 17.96 -15.18
N LEU A 160 3.69 19.15 -15.64
CA LEU A 160 4.61 20.09 -16.27
C LEU A 160 5.71 20.55 -15.31
N GLU A 161 5.37 20.87 -14.06
CA GLU A 161 6.37 21.20 -13.02
C GLU A 161 7.36 20.05 -12.82
N HIS A 162 6.88 18.81 -12.79
CA HIS A 162 7.74 17.64 -12.61
C HIS A 162 8.68 17.41 -13.80
N GLU A 163 8.17 17.52 -15.03
CA GLU A 163 8.97 17.42 -16.26
C GLU A 163 10.05 18.51 -16.33
N GLU A 164 9.74 19.74 -15.91
CA GLU A 164 10.70 20.85 -15.82
C GLU A 164 11.80 20.59 -14.78
N GLU A 165 11.43 20.08 -13.59
CA GLU A 165 12.39 19.73 -12.55
C GLU A 165 13.32 18.58 -12.95
N GLU A 166 12.79 17.56 -13.65
CA GLU A 166 13.60 16.46 -14.19
C GLU A 166 14.54 16.93 -15.31
N ALA A 167 14.06 17.82 -16.19
CA ALA A 167 14.89 18.41 -17.23
C ALA A 167 16.04 19.24 -16.63
N LEU A 168 15.77 20.02 -15.58
CA LEU A 168 16.78 20.80 -14.85
C LEU A 168 17.80 19.92 -14.10
N ARG A 169 17.37 18.77 -13.56
CA ARG A 169 18.27 17.82 -12.89
C ARG A 169 19.22 17.08 -13.84
N ASN A 170 18.82 16.93 -15.09
CA ASN A 170 19.58 16.21 -16.11
C ASN A 170 20.50 17.13 -16.96
N MET A 171 20.52 18.44 -16.69
CA MET A 171 21.49 19.42 -17.22
C MET A 171 22.70 19.57 -16.30
#